data_AF-A0A531MBA6-F1
#
_entry.id   AF-A0A531MBA6-F1
#
_cell.length_a   1.000
_cell.length_b   1.000
_cell.length_c   1.000
_cell.angle_alpha   90.00
_cell.angle_beta   90.00
_cell.angle_gamma   90.00
#
_symmetry.space_group_name_H-M   'P 1'
#
loop_
_entity.id
_entity.type
_entity.pdbx_description
1 polymer ?
#
loop_
_entity_poly.entity_id
_entity_poly.type
_entity_poly.pdbx_seq_one_letter_code
_entity_poly.pdbx_strand_id
1 'polypeptide(L)'
;MPSLTATLPNAALSRVGGGEFSLDPTDPSQKRVLANLMHLELALANPSKIDRIGGRIYVRFFHGNVPLYERTYRWIRQVFLRVYRV
;
A
#
# COMPACT_ATOMS: atom_id res chain seq x y z
N MET A 1 -3.17 1.09 11.29
CA MET A 1 -3.60 0.38 10.07
C MET A 1 -3.15 1.20 8.89
N PRO A 2 -2.54 0.60 7.86
CA PRO A 2 -2.25 1.34 6.63
C PRO A 2 -3.56 1.86 6.03
N SER A 3 -3.57 3.11 5.57
CA SER A 3 -4.73 3.74 4.93
C SER A 3 -4.46 3.92 3.44
N LEU A 4 -5.54 3.90 2.65
CA LEU A 4 -5.48 4.34 1.26
C LEU A 4 -5.45 5.86 1.25
N THR A 5 -4.50 6.43 0.52
CA THR A 5 -4.37 7.87 0.32
C THR A 5 -4.20 8.16 -1.16
N ALA A 6 -4.77 9.28 -1.60
CA ALA A 6 -4.50 9.84 -2.92
C ALA A 6 -3.30 10.79 -2.89
N THR A 7 -2.68 11.02 -1.73
CA THR A 7 -1.57 11.98 -1.58
C THR A 7 -0.23 11.28 -1.71
N LEU A 8 0.58 11.73 -2.66
CA LEU A 8 1.92 11.23 -2.89
C LEU A 8 2.88 11.73 -1.78
N PRO A 9 3.77 10.88 -1.25
CA PRO A 9 4.67 11.27 -0.16
C PRO A 9 5.85 12.13 -0.66
N ASN A 10 6.22 12.01 -1.94
CA ASN A 10 7.26 12.80 -2.57
C ASN A 10 6.97 13.03 -4.06
N ALA A 11 7.15 14.26 -4.54
CA ALA A 11 6.98 14.64 -5.94
C ALA A 11 7.90 13.87 -6.91
N ALA A 12 9.06 13.38 -6.45
CA ALA A 12 9.95 12.55 -7.27
C ALA A 12 9.31 11.23 -7.72
N LEU A 13 8.28 10.75 -7.02
CA LEU A 13 7.54 9.54 -7.40
C LEU A 13 6.50 9.82 -8.50
N SER A 14 6.25 11.09 -8.84
CA SER A 14 5.34 11.47 -9.91
C SER A 14 5.99 11.33 -11.28
N ARG A 15 5.17 11.19 -12.32
CA ARG A 15 5.64 11.12 -13.71
C ARG A 15 6.43 12.35 -14.15
N VAL A 16 6.07 13.52 -13.62
CA VAL A 16 6.81 14.78 -13.85
C VAL A 16 8.17 14.74 -13.14
N GLY A 17 8.24 14.13 -11.96
CA GLY A 17 9.46 13.93 -11.18
C GLY A 17 10.30 12.70 -11.55
N GLY A 18 9.93 11.96 -12.61
CA GLY A 18 10.65 10.78 -13.08
C GLY A 18 10.18 9.43 -12.50
N GLY A 19 9.11 9.42 -11.70
CA GLY A 19 8.46 8.20 -11.20
C GLY A 19 7.31 7.72 -12.10
N GLU A 20 6.47 6.82 -11.58
CA GLU A 20 5.41 6.16 -12.36
C GLU A 20 4.00 6.72 -12.12
N PHE A 21 3.80 7.52 -11.06
CA PHE A 21 2.46 7.96 -10.66
C PHE A 21 2.01 9.22 -11.40
N SER A 22 0.81 9.20 -11.98
CA SER A 22 0.21 10.36 -12.64
C SER A 22 -0.55 11.24 -11.64
N LEU A 23 -0.25 12.54 -11.65
CA LEU A 23 -0.87 13.53 -10.78
C LEU A 23 -2.15 14.09 -11.39
N ASP A 24 -3.05 14.55 -10.52
CA ASP A 24 -4.22 15.33 -10.90
C ASP A 24 -3.77 16.75 -11.33
N PRO A 25 -3.98 17.15 -12.61
CA PRO A 25 -3.58 18.46 -13.10
C PRO A 25 -4.41 19.61 -12.50
N THR A 26 -5.55 19.32 -11.87
CA THR A 26 -6.39 20.32 -11.23
C THR A 26 -5.97 20.63 -9.80
N ASP A 27 -5.08 19.82 -9.22
CA ASP A 27 -4.55 20.03 -7.87
C ASP A 27 -3.36 21.01 -7.90
N PRO A 28 -3.50 22.24 -7.35
CA PRO A 28 -2.42 23.23 -7.33
C PRO A 28 -1.22 22.79 -6.48
N SER A 29 -1.42 21.83 -5.55
CA SER A 29 -0.35 21.31 -4.72
C SER A 29 0.47 20.22 -5.41
N GLN A 30 0.04 19.72 -6.58
CA GLN A 30 0.69 18.65 -7.36
C GLN A 30 1.07 17.42 -6.51
N LYS A 31 0.25 17.08 -5.53
CA LYS A 31 0.49 15.93 -4.65
C LYS A 31 -0.59 14.87 -4.79
N ARG A 32 -1.75 15.22 -5.34
CA ARG A 32 -2.84 14.27 -5.53
C ARG A 32 -2.58 13.39 -6.76
N VAL A 33 -2.65 12.09 -6.56
CA VAL A 33 -2.54 11.04 -7.58
C VAL A 33 -3.95 10.61 -7.96
N LEU A 34 -4.13 10.23 -9.23
CA LEU A 34 -5.40 9.68 -9.74
C LEU A 34 -5.69 8.24 -9.26
N ALA A 35 -4.76 7.63 -8.52
CA ALA A 35 -4.86 6.27 -7.99
C ALA A 35 -4.83 6.28 -6.46
N ASN A 36 -5.44 5.25 -5.86
CA ASN A 36 -5.37 5.03 -4.41
C ASN A 36 -4.06 4.31 -4.08
N LEU A 37 -3.19 4.96 -3.30
CA LEU A 37 -1.92 4.42 -2.86
C LEU A 37 -2.02 3.95 -1.41
N MET A 38 -1.30 2.87 -1.09
CA MET A 38 -1.11 2.41 0.28
C MET A 38 0.36 2.58 0.65
N HIS A 39 0.64 3.38 1.67
CA HIS A 39 2.00 3.57 2.16
C HIS A 39 2.32 2.51 3.23
N LEU A 40 3.41 1.79 3.01
CA LEU A 40 3.92 0.77 3.92
C LEU A 40 5.34 1.14 4.30
N GLU A 41 5.54 1.49 5.57
CA GLU A 41 6.87 1.62 6.15
C GLU A 41 7.29 0.26 6.72
N LEU A 42 8.41 -0.25 6.23
CA LEU A 42 8.91 -1.58 6.57
C LEU A 42 10.23 -1.45 7.32
N ALA A 43 10.27 -1.94 8.56
CA ALA A 43 11.51 -2.11 9.29
C ALA A 43 12.15 -3.45 8.90
N LEU A 44 13.38 -3.43 8.39
CA LEU A 44 14.13 -4.64 8.11
C LEU A 44 14.77 -5.15 9.41
N ALA A 45 14.45 -6.38 9.80
CA ALA A 45 15.01 -6.99 11.01
C ALA A 45 16.54 -7.20 10.92
N ASN A 46 17.04 -7.54 9.73
CA ASN A 46 18.46 -7.67 9.43
C ASN A 46 18.79 -6.82 8.20
N PRO A 47 19.05 -5.50 8.38
CA PRO A 47 19.37 -4.64 7.26
C PRO A 47 20.74 -5.04 6.69
N SER A 48 20.74 -5.64 5.50
CA SER A 48 21.96 -5.80 4.71
C SER A 48 22.52 -4.41 4.40
N LYS A 49 23.85 -4.26 4.46
CA LYS A 49 24.50 -3.01 4.03
C LYS A 49 24.05 -2.65 2.62
N ILE A 50 23.51 -1.43 2.44
CA ILE A 50 23.16 -0.90 1.13
C ILE A 50 24.47 -0.50 0.46
N ASP A 51 25.01 -1.40 -0.36
CA ASP A 51 26.35 -1.24 -0.95
C ASP A 51 26.35 -0.35 -2.23
N ARG A 52 25.17 -0.11 -2.83
CA ARG A 52 25.02 0.72 -4.04
C ARG A 52 23.80 1.65 -3.98
N ILE A 53 24.01 2.87 -4.47
CA ILE A 53 22.94 3.84 -4.75
C ILE A 53 22.06 3.26 -5.88
N GLY A 54 20.73 3.35 -5.71
CA GLY A 54 19.76 2.79 -6.65
C GLY A 54 19.42 1.31 -6.43
N GLY A 55 19.87 0.70 -5.33
CA GLY A 55 19.44 -0.64 -4.93
C GLY A 55 17.93 -0.73 -4.74
N ARG A 56 17.33 -1.84 -5.18
CA ARG A 56 15.91 -2.16 -4.97
C ARG A 56 15.80 -3.33 -3.99
N ILE A 57 14.87 -3.23 -3.05
CA ILE A 57 14.57 -4.31 -2.11
C ILE A 57 13.27 -4.96 -2.57
N TYR A 58 13.30 -6.26 -2.81
CA TYR A 58 12.10 -7.03 -3.13
C TYR A 58 11.54 -7.62 -1.83
N VAL A 59 10.29 -7.29 -1.52
CA VAL A 59 9.59 -7.75 -0.32
C VAL A 59 8.45 -8.68 -0.74
N ARG A 60 8.39 -9.86 -0.12
CA ARG A 60 7.29 -10.82 -0.32
C ARG A 60 6.40 -10.83 0.91
N PHE A 61 5.15 -10.42 0.75
CA PHE A 61 4.13 -10.55 1.78
C PHE A 61 3.55 -11.96 1.78
N PHE A 62 3.89 -12.77 2.80
CA PHE A 62 3.30 -14.09 3.00
C PHE A 62 2.17 -14.01 4.03
N HIS A 63 0.94 -14.29 3.60
CA HIS A 63 -0.25 -14.19 4.45
C HIS A 63 -0.58 -15.48 5.22
N GLY A 64 0.31 -16.48 5.20
CA GLY A 64 0.12 -17.75 5.89
C GLY A 64 -0.85 -18.71 5.20
N ASN A 65 -0.73 -19.99 5.53
CA ASN A 65 -1.75 -20.98 5.21
C ASN A 65 -2.76 -20.99 6.35
N VAL A 66 -4.02 -20.69 6.02
CA VAL A 66 -5.11 -20.71 7.00
C VAL A 66 -6.03 -21.89 6.68
N PRO A 67 -6.48 -22.68 7.68
CA PRO A 67 -7.49 -23.71 7.48
C PRO A 67 -8.74 -23.18 6.74
N LEU A 68 -9.40 -24.05 5.97
CA LEU A 68 -10.57 -23.64 5.18
C LEU A 68 -11.70 -23.10 6.08
N TYR A 69 -11.93 -23.73 7.25
CA TYR A 69 -12.99 -23.33 8.17
C TYR A 69 -12.81 -21.92 8.73
N GLU A 70 -11.58 -21.48 8.99
CA GLU A 70 -11.34 -20.11 9.48
C GLU A 70 -11.56 -19.08 8.37
N ARG A 71 -11.21 -19.43 7.12
CA ARG A 71 -11.45 -18.58 5.96
C ARG A 71 -12.94 -18.38 5.72
N THR A 72 -13.72 -19.46 5.75
CA THR A 72 -15.17 -19.40 5.57
C THR A 72 -15.86 -18.69 6.74
N TYR A 73 -15.47 -18.97 7.98
CA TYR A 73 -16.01 -18.28 9.16
C TYR A 73 -15.79 -16.77 9.10
N ARG A 74 -14.57 -16.31 8.79
CA ARG A 74 -14.27 -14.88 8.63
C ARG A 74 -15.14 -14.23 7.56
N TRP A 75 -15.31 -14.90 6.42
CA TRP A 75 -16.15 -14.40 5.33
C TRP A 75 -17.62 -14.29 5.73
N ILE A 76 -18.20 -15.33 6.33
CA ILE A 76 -19.58 -15.33 6.83
C ILE A 76 -19.79 -14.22 7.86
N ARG A 77 -18.86 -14.09 8.81
CA ARG A 77 -18.91 -13.03 9.82
C ARG A 77 -18.89 -11.63 9.21
N GLN A 78 -18.05 -11.39 8.19
CA GLN A 78 -18.00 -10.09 7.50
C GLN A 78 -19.30 -9.77 6.77
N VAL A 79 -19.92 -10.77 6.11
CA VAL A 79 -21.22 -10.60 5.46
C VAL A 79 -22.30 -10.32 6.50
N PHE A 80 -22.34 -11.09 7.58
CA PHE A 80 -23.29 -10.89 8.67
C PHE A 80 -23.19 -9.48 9.24
N LEU A 81 -22.00 -9.02 9.64
CA LEU A 81 -21.79 -7.66 10.17
C LEU A 81 -22.11 -6.56 9.16
N ARG A 82 -21.99 -6.83 7.86
CA ARG A 82 -22.38 -5.86 6.82
C ARG A 82 -23.89 -5.75 6.67
N VAL A 83 -24.60 -6.87 6.74
CA VAL A 83 -26.06 -6.95 6.55
C VAL A 83 -26.77 -6.48 7.81
N TYR A 84 -26.33 -6.97 8.96
CA TYR A 84 -26.84 -6.58 10.26
C TYR A 84 -25.91 -5.49 10.79
N ARG A 85 -26.22 -4.23 10.44
CA ARG A 85 -25.60 -3.04 11.05
C ARG A 85 -25.95 -3.01 12.55
N VAL A 86 -25.20 -3.75 13.36
CA VAL A 86 -25.13 -3.57 14.81
C VAL A 86 -24.05 -2.54 15.11
#